data_AF-A0A5P8N868-F1
#
_entry.id   AF-A0A5P8N868-F1
#
_cell.length_a   1.000
_cell.length_b   1.000
_cell.length_c   1.000
_cell.angle_alpha   90.00
_cell.angle_beta   90.00
_cell.angle_gamma   90.00
#
_symmetry.space_group_name_H-M   'P 1'
#
loop_
_entity.id
_entity.type
_entity.pdbx_description
1 polymer ?
#
loop_
_entity_poly.entity_id
_entity_poly.type
_entity_poly.pdbx_seq_one_letter_code
_entity_poly.pdbx_strand_id
1 'polypeptide(L)' 'PRPAAWVWLYLEGRWSYAKYSDKKQDTTEFSFLSASQDQAGTYLCQYQVSESEDVSVMSDPVE' A
#
# COMPACT_ATOMS: atom_id res chain seq x y z
N PRO A 1 2.99 -13.04 -7.23
CA PRO A 1 2.05 -12.10 -6.56
C PRO A 1 2.78 -11.29 -5.48
N ARG A 2 2.78 -9.96 -5.58
CA ARG A 2 3.31 -9.13 -4.48
C ARG A 2 2.40 -9.27 -3.25
N PRO A 3 2.97 -9.25 -2.03
CA PRO A 3 2.16 -9.29 -0.83
C PRO A 3 1.28 -8.03 -0.76
N ALA A 4 0.12 -8.16 -0.13
CA ALA A 4 -0.72 -7.00 0.10
C ALA A 4 0.04 -5.99 0.95
N ALA A 5 -0.21 -4.70 0.71
CA ALA A 5 0.52 -3.64 1.38
C ALA A 5 -0.36 -2.41 1.61
N TRP A 6 -0.10 -1.74 2.72
CA TRP A 6 -0.51 -0.35 2.90
C TRP A 6 0.54 0.56 2.28
N VAL A 7 0.08 1.47 1.43
CA VAL A 7 0.90 2.51 0.82
C VAL A 7 0.49 3.85 1.38
N TRP A 8 1.45 4.56 1.96
CA TRP A 8 1.28 5.91 2.47
C TRP A 8 2.05 6.90 1.61
N LEU A 9 1.37 7.96 1.18
CA LEU A 9 1.95 9.03 0.38
C LEU A 9 1.90 10.33 1.20
N TYR A 10 3.06 10.87 1.57
CA TYR A 10 3.20 12.08 2.35
C TYR A 10 3.67 13.25 1.48
N LEU A 11 2.94 14.37 1.49
CA LEU A 11 3.33 15.59 0.79
C LEU A 11 3.98 16.59 1.76
N GLU A 12 5.29 16.78 1.66
CA GLU A 12 6.07 17.76 2.46
C GLU A 12 5.70 17.85 3.96
N GLY A 13 5.31 16.72 4.56
CA GLY A 13 4.88 16.64 5.97
C GLY A 13 3.53 17.30 6.29
N ARG A 14 2.75 17.73 5.30
CA ARG A 14 1.43 18.37 5.46
C ARG A 14 0.27 17.39 5.41
N TRP A 15 0.30 16.50 4.43
CA TRP A 15 -0.81 15.59 4.11
C TRP A 15 -0.31 14.16 3.98
N SER A 16 -1.14 13.20 4.38
CA SER A 16 -0.88 11.77 4.20
C SER A 16 -2.08 11.10 3.53
N TYR A 17 -1.85 10.44 2.40
CA TYR A 17 -2.83 9.60 1.72
C TYR A 17 -2.50 8.14 1.98
N ALA A 18 -3.49 7.34 2.36
CA ALA A 18 -3.32 5.90 2.59
C ALA A 18 -4.15 5.13 1.58
N LYS A 19 -3.57 4.08 1.01
CA LYS A 19 -4.31 3.14 0.16
C LYS A 19 -3.83 1.72 0.41
N TYR A 20 -4.78 0.80 0.48
CA TYR A 20 -4.49 -0.62 0.51
C TYR A 20 -4.30 -1.12 -0.93
N SER A 21 -3.17 -1.79 -1.16
CA SER A 21 -2.87 -2.51 -2.39
C SER A 21 -3.03 -4.00 -2.13
N ASP A 22 -3.97 -4.64 -2.82
CA ASP A 22 -4.14 -6.08 -2.72
C ASP A 22 -3.11 -6.85 -3.56
N LYS A 23 -3.07 -8.18 -3.41
CA LYS A 23 -2.11 -9.05 -4.10
C LYS A 23 -2.31 -9.13 -5.63
N LYS A 24 -3.33 -8.47 -6.19
CA LYS A 24 -3.66 -8.50 -7.63
C LYS A 24 -3.01 -7.36 -8.41
N GLN A 25 -2.70 -6.24 -7.75
CA GLN A 25 -2.09 -5.07 -8.39
C GLN A 25 -0.68 -4.82 -7.87
N ASP A 26 0.27 -4.74 -8.79
CA ASP A 26 1.68 -4.43 -8.48
C ASP A 26 1.94 -2.92 -8.29
N THR A 27 0.96 -2.09 -8.63
CA THR A 27 0.99 -0.62 -8.55
C THR A 27 -0.20 -0.08 -7.77
N THR A 28 0.00 1.05 -7.11
CA THR A 28 -1.02 1.75 -6.34
C THR A 28 -1.20 3.15 -6.90
N GLU A 29 -2.38 3.44 -7.42
CA GLU A 29 -2.71 4.76 -7.97
C GLU A 29 -3.39 5.66 -6.93
N PHE A 30 -2.95 6.91 -6.84
CA PHE A 30 -3.58 7.97 -6.04
C PHE A 30 -4.25 8.98 -6.97
N SER A 31 -5.53 9.26 -6.74
CA SER A 31 -6.29 10.22 -7.53
C SER A 31 -6.43 11.53 -6.77
N PHE A 32 -6.05 12.62 -7.41
CA PHE A 32 -6.25 13.97 -6.90
C PHE A 32 -7.41 14.63 -7.64
N LEU A 33 -8.25 15.35 -6.91
CA LEU A 33 -9.40 16.06 -7.49
C LEU A 33 -8.95 17.18 -8.45
N SER A 34 -7.82 17.81 -8.15
CA SER A 34 -7.19 18.84 -8.97
C SER A 34 -5.69 18.85 -8.77
N ALA A 35 -4.95 19.15 -9.83
CA ALA A 35 -3.52 19.47 -9.75
C ALA A 35 -3.35 20.97 -9.42
N SER A 36 -3.63 21.33 -8.18
CA SER A 36 -3.52 22.68 -7.65
C SER A 36 -2.19 22.88 -6.90
N GLN A 37 -1.84 24.14 -6.61
CA GLN A 37 -0.57 24.47 -5.96
C GLN A 37 -0.41 23.83 -4.58
N ASP A 38 -1.51 23.47 -3.91
CA ASP A 38 -1.47 22.73 -2.64
C ASP A 38 -0.99 21.27 -2.80
N GLN A 39 -1.09 20.71 -4.01
CA GLN A 39 -0.59 19.39 -4.39
C GLN A 39 0.81 19.44 -5.01
N ALA A 40 1.38 20.63 -5.22
CA ALA A 40 2.74 20.75 -5.72
C ALA A 40 3.74 20.54 -4.58
N GLY A 41 4.75 19.69 -4.79
CA GLY A 41 5.82 19.49 -3.84
C GLY A 41 6.49 18.13 -3.95
N THR A 42 7.31 17.81 -2.94
CA THR A 42 7.98 16.51 -2.84
C THR A 42 7.11 15.51 -2.10
N TYR A 43 6.93 14.35 -2.72
CA TYR A 43 6.21 13.23 -2.12
C TYR A 43 7.18 12.20 -1.54
N LEU A 44 6.89 11.74 -0.33
CA LEU A 44 7.53 10.59 0.30
C LEU A 44 6.55 9.42 0.29
N CYS A 45 7.00 8.27 -0.21
CA CYS A 45 6.20 7.06 -0.24
C CYS A 45 6.73 6.07 0.79
N GLN A 46 5.83 5.53 1.62
CA GLN A 46 6.14 4.46 2.57
C GLN A 46 5.26 3.24 2.29
N TYR A 47 5.90 2.07 2.24
CA TYR A 47 5.25 0.78 2.05
C TYR A 47 5.30 0.00 3.36
N GLN A 48 4.14 -0.45 3.82
CA GLN A 48 4.03 -1.44 4.87
C GLN A 48 3.42 -2.70 4.27
N VAL A 49 4.25 -3.72 4.10
CA VAL A 49 3.78 -5.04 3.69
C VAL A 49 2.91 -5.59 4.81
N SER A 50 1.63 -5.84 4.51
CA SER A 50 0.81 -6.67 5.39
C SER A 50 1.27 -8.09 5.16
N GLU A 51 1.86 -8.71 6.19
CA GLU A 51 2.18 -10.14 6.15
C GLU A 51 0.99 -10.88 5.57
N SER A 52 1.28 -11.71 4.58
CA SER A 52 0.27 -12.50 3.91
C SER A 52 -0.53 -13.27 4.96
N GLU A 53 -1.83 -13.39 4.73
CA GLU A 53 -2.58 -14.58 5.14
C GLU A 53 -1.96 -15.82 4.47
N ASP A 54 -0.69 -16.13 4.74
CA ASP A 54 -0.22 -17.50 4.82
C ASP A 54 -0.65 -17.96 6.20
N VAL A 55 -1.96 -18.08 6.38
CA VAL A 55 -2.52 -18.88 7.46
C VAL A 55 -1.91 -20.24 7.27
N SER A 56 -0.97 -20.60 8.15
CA SER A 56 -0.35 -21.91 8.24
C SER A 56 -1.46 -22.94 8.25
N VAL A 57 -1.80 -23.49 7.07
CA VAL A 57 -2.69 -24.64 6.98
C VAL A 57 -1.97 -25.75 7.71
N MET A 58 -2.53 -26.16 8.85
CA MET A 58 -2.07 -27.32 9.58
C MET A 58 -1.99 -28.47 8.57
N SER A 59 -0.78 -28.97 8.31
CA SER A 59 -0.61 -30.09 7.39
C SER A 59 -1.34 -31.31 7.95
N ASP A 60 -2.00 -32.08 7.08
CA ASP A 60 -2.61 -33.33 7.51
C ASP A 60 -1.53 -34.27 8.05
N PRO A 61 -1.74 -34.91 9.21
CA PRO A 61 -0.76 -35.84 9.77
C PRO A 61 -0.60 -37.04 8.83
N VAL A 62 0.64 -37.45 8.60
CA VAL A 62 0.96 -38.64 7.81
C VAL A 62 0.59 -39.89 8.62
N GLU A 63 -0.13 -40.83 8.01
CA GLU A 63 -0.37 -42.19 8.53
C GLU A 63 0.70 -43.17 8.00
#